data_AF-A0A3D0FLS2-F1
#
_entry.id   AF-A0A3D0FLS2-F1
#
_cell.length_a   1.000
_cell.length_b   1.000
_cell.length_c   1.000
_cell.angle_alpha   90.00
_cell.angle_beta   90.00
_cell.angle_gamma   90.00
#
_symmetry.space_group_name_H-M   'P 1'
#
loop_
_entity.id
_entity.type
_entity.pdbx_description
1 polymer ?
#
loop_
_entity_poly.entity_id
_entity_poly.type
_entity_poly.pdbx_seq_one_letter_code
_entity_poly.pdbx_strand_id
1 'polypeptide(L)'
;MKAKNIFISLVAALCLVSCEDYLTAPEPGVTKAVDYYSSGQACIYNVNACYAPLCWEYSSTYSSEWFIGDIVSDDALKGGQNTNDMAAAYDMENWKTISNNDLLNDVYRSNYLGIGRCNLALKNIPGIAVDNVMTAKIKARILAEAHFLRAY
;
A
#
# COMPACT_ATOMS: atom_id res chain seq x y z
N MET A 1 47.09 26.15 40.88
CA MET A 1 45.70 25.70 41.10
C MET A 1 44.71 26.23 40.08
N LYS A 2 44.68 27.54 39.76
CA LYS A 2 43.72 28.12 38.80
C LYS A 2 43.77 27.51 37.38
N ALA A 3 44.98 27.30 36.83
CA ALA A 3 45.14 26.67 35.51
C ALA A 3 44.69 25.19 35.44
N LYS A 4 44.86 24.44 36.54
CA LYS A 4 44.42 23.03 36.64
C LYS A 4 42.88 22.94 36.62
N ASN A 5 42.21 23.86 37.32
CA ASN A 5 40.74 23.90 37.37
C ASN A 5 40.13 24.35 36.02
N ILE A 6 40.80 25.27 35.31
CA ILE A 6 40.42 25.68 33.94
C ILE A 6 40.56 24.50 32.98
N PHE A 7 41.66 23.75 33.07
CA PHE A 7 41.89 22.59 32.21
C PHE A 7 40.85 21.47 32.44
N ILE A 8 40.52 21.17 33.70
CA ILE A 8 39.47 20.19 34.05
C ILE A 8 38.09 20.65 33.52
N SER A 9 37.78 21.94 33.64
CA SER A 9 36.52 22.49 33.13
C SER A 9 36.43 22.42 31.60
N LEU A 10 37.55 22.62 30.90
CA LEU A 10 37.63 22.53 29.44
C LEU A 10 37.44 21.08 28.94
N VAL A 11 38.05 20.12 29.63
CA VAL A 11 37.89 18.68 29.35
C VAL A 11 36.47 18.21 29.62
N ALA A 12 35.84 18.69 30.71
CA ALA A 12 34.44 18.39 31.01
C ALA A 12 33.47 18.97 29.96
N ALA A 13 33.76 20.16 29.41
CA ALA A 13 32.97 20.76 28.34
C ALA A 13 33.04 19.97 27.03
N LEU A 14 34.16 19.30 26.74
CA LEU A 14 34.30 18.40 25.58
C LEU A 14 33.43 17.14 25.70
N CYS A 15 33.07 16.71 26.92
CA CYS A 15 32.16 15.58 27.14
C CYS A 15 30.69 15.93 26.87
N LEU A 16 30.34 17.21 26.69
CA LEU A 16 28.98 17.65 26.37
C LEU A 16 28.73 17.76 24.85
N VAL A 17 29.76 17.55 24.02
CA VAL A 17 29.63 17.53 22.56
C VAL A 17 29.33 16.09 22.12
N SER A 18 28.03 15.78 21.97
CA SER A 18 27.57 14.55 21.32
C SER A 18 27.24 14.88 19.87
N CYS A 19 28.02 14.34 18.94
CA CYS A 19 27.74 14.41 17.50
C CYS A 19 27.36 13.02 17.03
N GLU A 20 26.14 12.54 17.22
CA GLU A 20 25.62 11.47 16.36
C GLU A 20 24.11 11.59 16.12
N ASP A 21 23.76 11.77 14.84
CA ASP A 21 22.41 11.67 14.29
C ASP A 21 22.04 10.19 14.01
N TYR A 22 22.62 9.25 14.78
CA TYR A 22 22.46 7.80 14.56
C TYR A 22 21.01 7.34 14.64
N LEU A 23 20.22 7.94 15.54
CA LEU A 23 18.80 7.63 15.73
C LEU A 23 17.89 8.21 14.62
N THR A 24 18.39 9.15 13.82
CA THR A 24 17.65 9.81 12.74
C THR A 24 18.22 9.47 11.36
N ALA A 25 19.25 8.61 11.32
CA ALA A 25 19.86 8.14 10.09
C ALA A 25 18.78 7.54 9.17
N PRO A 26 18.71 7.94 7.89
CA PRO A 26 17.72 7.41 6.99
C PRO A 26 17.93 5.89 6.80
N GLU A 27 16.84 5.14 6.85
CA GLU A 27 16.87 3.70 6.64
C GLU A 27 17.38 3.40 5.21
N PRO A 28 18.47 2.63 5.06
CA PRO A 28 19.01 2.32 3.75
C PRO A 28 18.02 1.46 2.95
N GLY A 29 17.83 1.80 1.67
CA GLY A 29 16.96 1.05 0.76
C GLY A 29 15.47 1.40 0.84
N VAL A 30 15.07 2.36 1.67
CA VAL A 30 13.67 2.81 1.75
C VAL A 30 13.45 4.05 0.90
N THR A 31 12.51 3.96 -0.04
CA THR A 31 12.02 5.14 -0.76
C THR A 31 10.91 5.79 0.04
N LYS A 32 11.13 7.02 0.51
CA LYS A 32 10.08 7.78 1.20
C LYS A 32 9.00 8.19 0.19
N ALA A 33 7.76 8.30 0.64
CA ALA A 33 6.65 8.71 -0.21
C ALA A 33 6.89 10.07 -0.90
N VAL A 34 7.60 10.98 -0.23
CA VAL A 34 7.96 12.31 -0.77
C VAL A 34 8.97 12.23 -1.92
N ASP A 35 9.82 11.19 -1.95
CA ASP A 35 10.89 11.02 -2.93
C ASP A 35 10.45 10.14 -4.12
N TYR A 36 9.33 9.41 -3.97
CA TYR A 36 8.85 8.45 -4.95
C TYR A 36 8.42 9.11 -6.27
N TYR A 37 7.66 10.21 -6.20
CA TYR A 37 7.12 10.90 -7.37
C TYR A 37 8.14 11.83 -8.02
N SER A 38 9.31 11.29 -8.38
CA SER A 38 10.44 12.04 -8.92
C SER A 38 10.57 11.96 -10.45
N SER A 39 9.84 11.05 -11.11
CA SER A 39 9.88 10.88 -12.57
C SER A 39 8.52 10.45 -13.13
N GLY A 40 8.33 10.66 -14.44
CA GLY A 40 7.18 10.14 -15.18
C GLY A 40 7.07 8.63 -15.11
N GLN A 41 8.20 7.92 -15.12
CA GLN A 41 8.23 6.46 -14.98
C GLN A 41 7.68 6.01 -13.61
N ALA A 42 8.04 6.69 -12.53
CA ALA A 42 7.50 6.41 -11.20
C ALA A 42 5.99 6.67 -11.12
N CYS A 43 5.49 7.71 -11.80
CA CYS A 43 4.06 7.98 -11.89
C CYS A 43 3.30 6.84 -12.60
N ILE A 44 3.84 6.33 -13.71
CA ILE A 44 3.27 5.18 -14.43
C ILE A 44 3.28 3.93 -13.53
N TYR A 45 4.37 3.66 -12.83
CA TYR A 45 4.45 2.52 -11.91
C TYR A 45 3.46 2.62 -10.74
N ASN A 46 3.19 3.83 -10.24
CA ASN A 46 2.16 4.04 -9.24
C ASN A 46 0.77 3.63 -9.74
N VAL A 47 0.42 4.04 -10.96
CA VAL A 47 -0.88 3.69 -11.56
C VAL A 47 -0.94 2.21 -11.92
N ASN A 48 0.16 1.59 -12.38
CA ASN A 48 0.23 0.14 -12.55
C ASN A 48 -0.07 -0.59 -11.23
N ALA A 49 0.43 -0.09 -10.10
CA ALA A 49 0.12 -0.68 -8.79
C ALA A 49 -1.36 -0.55 -8.40
N CYS A 50 -2.11 0.41 -8.97
CA CYS A 50 -3.55 0.53 -8.77
C CYS A 50 -4.33 -0.63 -9.40
N TYR A 51 -3.77 -1.30 -10.41
CA TYR A 51 -4.39 -2.47 -11.02
C TYR A 51 -4.23 -3.76 -10.19
N ALA A 52 -3.26 -3.84 -9.28
CA ALA A 52 -2.94 -5.09 -8.60
C ALA A 52 -4.09 -5.71 -7.78
N PRO A 53 -4.95 -4.93 -7.09
CA PRO A 53 -6.10 -5.50 -6.38
C PRO A 53 -7.17 -6.12 -7.28
N LEU A 54 -7.13 -5.86 -8.60
CA LEU A 54 -8.04 -6.49 -9.58
C LEU A 54 -7.62 -7.92 -9.96
N CYS A 55 -6.43 -8.36 -9.54
CA CYS A 55 -6.00 -9.72 -9.79
C CYS A 55 -6.89 -10.72 -9.03
N TRP A 56 -7.04 -11.92 -9.60
CA TRP A 56 -7.82 -13.02 -9.02
C TRP A 56 -7.40 -13.33 -7.56
N GLU A 57 -6.10 -13.34 -7.33
CA GLU A 57 -5.47 -13.46 -6.02
C GLU A 57 -4.81 -12.14 -5.64
N TYR A 58 -5.09 -11.67 -4.43
CA TYR A 58 -4.43 -10.51 -3.86
C TYR A 58 -4.32 -10.69 -2.34
N SER A 59 -3.14 -10.37 -1.79
CA SER A 59 -2.79 -10.69 -0.40
C SER A 59 -2.78 -12.21 -0.14
N SER A 60 -3.60 -12.68 0.80
CA SER A 60 -3.62 -14.05 1.34
C SER A 60 -4.70 -14.93 0.70
N THR A 61 -5.57 -14.38 -0.15
CA THR A 61 -6.76 -15.10 -0.61
C THR A 61 -7.31 -14.56 -1.95
N TYR A 62 -8.33 -15.25 -2.45
CA TYR A 62 -9.12 -14.85 -3.60
C TYR A 62 -9.94 -13.60 -3.26
N SER A 63 -9.71 -12.53 -4.00
CA SER A 63 -10.47 -11.27 -3.87
C SER A 63 -11.49 -11.08 -4.99
N SER A 64 -11.72 -12.12 -5.81
CA SER A 64 -12.68 -12.05 -6.90
C SER A 64 -14.11 -11.95 -6.38
N GLU A 65 -14.81 -10.91 -6.84
CA GLU A 65 -16.23 -10.70 -6.59
C GLU A 65 -17.10 -11.87 -7.08
N TRP A 66 -16.66 -12.61 -8.11
CA TRP A 66 -17.41 -13.73 -8.69
C TRP A 66 -17.38 -14.95 -7.78
N PHE A 67 -16.23 -15.24 -7.16
CA PHE A 67 -16.12 -16.36 -6.23
C PHE A 67 -17.11 -16.23 -5.08
N ILE A 68 -17.19 -15.06 -4.45
CA ILE A 68 -18.11 -14.82 -3.34
C ILE A 68 -19.55 -14.69 -3.84
N GLY A 69 -19.77 -13.93 -4.92
CA GLY A 69 -21.10 -13.65 -5.45
C GLY A 69 -21.83 -14.92 -5.88
N ASP A 70 -21.15 -15.83 -6.57
CA ASP A 70 -21.77 -17.03 -7.11
C ASP A 70 -22.09 -18.06 -6.01
N ILE A 71 -21.23 -18.24 -5.00
CA ILE A 71 -21.48 -19.23 -3.93
C ILE A 71 -22.58 -18.82 -2.94
N VAL A 72 -22.87 -17.51 -2.84
CA VAL A 72 -24.02 -17.00 -2.07
C VAL A 72 -25.25 -16.79 -2.93
N SER A 73 -25.14 -17.05 -4.23
CA SER A 73 -26.28 -17.19 -5.14
C SER A 73 -26.74 -18.65 -5.21
N ASP A 74 -27.55 -18.99 -6.21
CA ASP A 74 -27.95 -20.35 -6.54
C ASP A 74 -27.22 -20.93 -7.77
N ASP A 75 -26.21 -20.24 -8.31
CA ASP A 75 -25.46 -20.66 -9.51
C ASP A 75 -24.26 -21.58 -9.21
N ALA A 76 -23.72 -21.57 -7.99
CA ALA A 76 -22.55 -22.37 -7.62
C ALA A 76 -22.59 -22.90 -6.18
N LEU A 77 -21.88 -24.01 -5.97
CA LEU A 77 -21.48 -24.48 -4.64
C LEU A 77 -20.00 -24.14 -4.44
N LYS A 78 -19.60 -23.89 -3.20
CA LYS A 78 -18.21 -23.66 -2.77
C LYS A 78 -17.25 -24.75 -3.26
N GLY A 79 -17.73 -25.99 -3.39
CA GLY A 79 -16.91 -27.13 -3.84
C GLY A 79 -15.80 -27.51 -2.85
N GLY A 80 -14.62 -27.90 -3.33
CA GLY A 80 -13.46 -28.24 -2.49
C GLY A 80 -13.47 -29.65 -1.89
N GLN A 81 -12.41 -29.99 -1.16
CA GLN A 81 -12.20 -31.38 -0.70
C GLN A 81 -13.16 -31.79 0.43
N ASN A 82 -13.45 -30.87 1.36
CA ASN A 82 -14.32 -31.09 2.52
C ASN A 82 -14.78 -29.73 3.11
N THR A 83 -15.56 -29.76 4.19
CA THR A 83 -16.11 -28.55 4.83
C THR A 83 -15.08 -27.65 5.52
N ASN A 84 -13.89 -28.17 5.85
CA ASN A 84 -12.81 -27.38 6.48
C ASN A 84 -11.96 -26.64 5.43
N ASP A 85 -12.02 -27.06 4.17
CA ASP A 85 -11.38 -26.38 3.04
C ASP A 85 -12.16 -25.11 2.73
N MET A 86 -11.61 -23.95 3.12
CA MET A 86 -12.27 -22.64 3.06
C MET A 86 -13.59 -22.60 3.87
N ALA A 87 -13.54 -22.96 5.15
CA ALA A 87 -14.72 -22.97 6.04
C ALA A 87 -15.51 -21.64 6.05
N ALA A 88 -14.82 -20.49 5.95
CA ALA A 88 -15.46 -19.18 5.86
C ALA A 88 -16.38 -19.05 4.63
N ALA A 89 -16.01 -19.66 3.49
CA ALA A 89 -16.84 -19.68 2.29
C ALA A 89 -17.99 -20.68 2.41
N TYR A 90 -17.79 -21.80 3.12
CA TYR A 90 -18.86 -22.76 3.44
C TYR A 90 -19.95 -22.14 4.31
N ASP A 91 -19.55 -21.35 5.32
CA ASP A 91 -20.50 -20.60 6.15
C ASP A 91 -21.26 -19.54 5.35
N MET A 92 -20.65 -18.98 4.30
CA MET A 92 -21.32 -18.05 3.38
C MET A 92 -22.37 -18.75 2.52
N GLU A 93 -22.00 -19.84 1.84
CA GLU A 93 -22.92 -20.68 1.06
C GLU A 93 -24.16 -21.11 1.88
N ASN A 94 -23.95 -21.41 3.16
CA ASN A 94 -25.00 -21.91 4.05
C ASN A 94 -25.70 -20.82 4.89
N TRP A 95 -25.49 -19.54 4.56
CA TRP A 95 -26.11 -18.39 5.25
C TRP A 95 -25.87 -18.35 6.77
N LYS A 96 -24.68 -18.80 7.19
CA LYS A 96 -24.18 -18.82 8.58
C LYS A 96 -23.02 -17.84 8.80
N THR A 97 -22.86 -16.86 7.91
CA THR A 97 -21.76 -15.89 7.96
C THR A 97 -21.78 -15.10 9.27
N ILE A 98 -20.60 -15.01 9.89
CA ILE A 98 -20.35 -14.25 11.12
C ILE A 98 -19.58 -12.95 10.82
N SER A 99 -19.63 -12.00 11.75
CA SER A 99 -19.05 -10.66 11.55
C SER A 99 -17.52 -10.65 11.39
N ASN A 100 -16.83 -11.70 11.85
CA ASN A 100 -15.38 -11.88 11.70
C ASN A 100 -15.02 -12.88 10.58
N ASN A 101 -15.81 -12.92 9.51
CA ASN A 101 -15.46 -13.71 8.32
C ASN A 101 -14.21 -13.12 7.64
N ASP A 102 -13.11 -13.86 7.69
CA ASP A 102 -11.82 -13.38 7.17
C ASP A 102 -11.82 -13.18 5.65
N LEU A 103 -12.57 -13.99 4.90
CA LEU A 103 -12.67 -13.86 3.44
C LEU A 103 -13.29 -12.52 3.05
N LEU A 104 -14.41 -12.14 3.68
CA LEU A 104 -15.06 -10.84 3.45
C LEU A 104 -14.17 -9.67 3.88
N ASN A 105 -13.47 -9.80 5.01
CA ASN A 105 -12.54 -8.78 5.49
C ASN A 105 -11.37 -8.58 4.53
N ASP A 106 -10.83 -9.66 3.96
CA ASP A 106 -9.76 -9.59 2.97
C ASP A 106 -10.23 -8.90 1.68
N VAL A 107 -11.41 -9.23 1.14
CA VAL A 107 -11.97 -8.51 -0.03
C VAL A 107 -12.16 -7.03 0.25
N TYR A 108 -12.73 -6.69 1.42
CA TYR A 108 -12.87 -5.31 1.85
C TYR A 108 -11.53 -4.57 1.88
N ARG A 109 -10.49 -5.19 2.47
CA ARG A 109 -9.14 -4.63 2.54
C ARG A 109 -8.50 -4.47 1.17
N SER A 110 -8.63 -5.47 0.28
CA SER A 110 -8.13 -5.41 -1.09
C SER A 110 -8.69 -4.19 -1.85
N ASN A 111 -10.00 -3.98 -1.77
CA ASN A 111 -10.68 -2.84 -2.40
C ASN A 111 -10.21 -1.50 -1.83
N TYR A 112 -10.14 -1.37 -0.51
CA TYR A 112 -9.66 -0.12 0.12
C TYR A 112 -8.17 0.14 -0.11
N LEU A 113 -7.35 -0.89 -0.27
CA LEU A 113 -5.96 -0.75 -0.72
C LEU A 113 -5.90 -0.20 -2.15
N GLY A 114 -6.75 -0.69 -3.06
CA GLY A 114 -6.87 -0.17 -4.42
C GLY A 114 -7.30 1.30 -4.46
N ILE A 115 -8.36 1.64 -3.73
CA ILE A 115 -8.84 3.02 -3.54
C ILE A 115 -7.71 3.90 -2.99
N GLY A 116 -6.99 3.43 -1.98
CA GLY A 116 -5.86 4.12 -1.37
C GLY A 116 -4.74 4.43 -2.37
N ARG A 117 -4.36 3.45 -3.19
CA ARG A 117 -3.35 3.63 -4.26
C ARG A 117 -3.80 4.66 -5.30
N CYS A 118 -5.04 4.58 -5.76
CA CYS A 118 -5.60 5.54 -6.70
C CYS A 118 -5.62 6.96 -6.10
N ASN A 119 -5.97 7.10 -4.82
CA ASN A 119 -5.94 8.40 -4.13
C ASN A 119 -4.53 8.99 -4.05
N LEU A 120 -3.50 8.16 -3.86
CA LEU A 120 -2.10 8.62 -3.91
C LEU A 120 -1.72 9.09 -5.32
N ALA A 121 -2.09 8.34 -6.37
CA ALA A 121 -1.88 8.74 -7.77
C ALA A 121 -2.51 10.11 -8.05
N LEU A 122 -3.81 10.24 -7.77
CA LEU A 122 -4.61 11.43 -8.03
C LEU A 122 -4.17 12.65 -7.21
N LYS A 123 -3.57 12.43 -6.04
CA LYS A 123 -3.02 13.51 -5.21
C LYS A 123 -1.68 14.03 -5.71
N ASN A 124 -0.76 13.12 -6.08
CA ASN A 124 0.64 13.48 -6.28
C ASN A 124 1.00 13.72 -7.75
N ILE A 125 0.52 12.88 -8.68
CA ILE A 125 0.88 12.95 -10.11
C ILE A 125 0.51 14.30 -10.76
N PRO A 126 -0.59 15.00 -10.41
CA PRO A 126 -0.89 16.30 -11.02
C PRO A 126 0.23 17.33 -10.85
N GLY A 127 0.98 17.29 -9.74
CA GLY A 127 2.10 18.20 -9.46
C GLY A 127 3.40 17.87 -10.20
N ILE A 128 3.50 16.71 -10.86
CA ILE A 128 4.74 16.25 -11.49
C ILE A 128 4.82 16.76 -12.93
N ALA A 129 5.96 17.35 -13.30
CA ALA A 129 6.22 17.80 -14.66
C ALA A 129 6.24 16.60 -15.64
N VAL A 130 5.83 16.86 -16.88
CA VAL A 130 5.95 15.86 -17.95
C VAL A 130 7.42 15.69 -18.35
N ASP A 131 7.76 14.49 -18.83
CA ASP A 131 9.09 14.16 -19.33
C ASP A 131 8.98 13.32 -20.63
N ASN A 132 10.11 12.78 -21.10
CA ASN A 132 10.16 11.98 -22.32
C ASN A 132 9.37 10.65 -22.21
N VAL A 133 9.08 10.19 -20.99
CA VAL A 133 8.36 8.94 -20.70
C VAL A 133 6.88 9.22 -20.45
N MET A 134 6.57 10.12 -19.51
CA MET A 134 5.22 10.59 -19.22
C MET A 134 4.95 11.90 -19.96
N THR A 135 4.64 11.76 -21.25
CA THR A 135 4.11 12.88 -22.05
C THR A 135 2.79 13.41 -21.47
N ALA A 136 2.35 14.60 -21.88
CA ALA A 136 1.05 15.15 -21.47
C ALA A 136 -0.12 14.20 -21.75
N LYS A 137 -0.07 13.47 -22.88
CA LYS A 137 -1.05 12.45 -23.23
C LYS A 137 -1.05 11.28 -22.25
N ILE A 138 0.15 10.78 -21.88
CA ILE A 138 0.28 9.68 -20.93
C ILE A 138 -0.18 10.13 -19.54
N LYS A 139 0.20 11.33 -19.10
CA LYS A 139 -0.24 11.90 -17.82
C LYS A 139 -1.78 11.96 -17.74
N ALA A 140 -2.44 12.46 -18.78
CA ALA A 140 -3.90 12.50 -18.83
C ALA A 140 -4.52 11.10 -18.78
N ARG A 141 -3.93 10.13 -19.51
CA ARG A 141 -4.39 8.74 -19.55
C ARG A 141 -4.31 8.07 -18.18
N ILE A 142 -3.15 8.11 -17.53
CA ILE A 142 -2.94 7.42 -16.24
C ILE A 142 -3.77 8.03 -15.11
N LEU A 143 -4.06 9.34 -15.16
CA LEU A 143 -4.99 9.97 -14.22
C LEU A 143 -6.43 9.53 -14.46
N ALA A 144 -6.85 9.40 -15.73
CA ALA A 144 -8.16 8.86 -16.06
C ALA A 144 -8.30 7.38 -15.65
N GLU A 145 -7.27 6.56 -15.87
CA GLU A 145 -7.20 5.18 -15.36
C GLU A 145 -7.37 5.16 -13.84
N ALA A 146 -6.62 5.98 -13.09
CA ALA A 146 -6.76 6.06 -11.63
C ALA A 146 -8.16 6.50 -11.17
N HIS A 147 -8.82 7.40 -11.90
CA HIS A 147 -10.21 7.78 -11.62
C HIS A 147 -11.18 6.62 -11.84
N PHE A 148 -11.04 5.89 -12.95
CA PHE A 148 -11.87 4.73 -13.28
C PHE A 148 -11.68 3.63 -12.23
N LEU A 149 -10.43 3.26 -11.95
CA LEU A 149 -10.08 2.21 -10.99
C LEU A 149 -10.52 2.51 -9.56
N ARG A 150 -10.58 3.78 -9.16
CA ARG A 150 -11.08 4.16 -7.84
C ARG A 150 -12.60 4.00 -7.72
N ALA A 151 -13.31 4.12 -8.84
CA ALA A 151 -14.76 4.07 -8.89
C ALA A 151 -15.32 2.66 -9.11
N TYR A 152 -14.54 1.80 -9.79
CA TYR A 152 -14.76 0.35 -9.85
C TYR A 152 -14.58 -0.26 -8.45
#